data_AF-A0A1I8AIH0-F1
#
_entry.id   AF-A0A1I8AIH0-F1
#
_cell.length_a   1.000
_cell.length_b   1.000
_cell.length_c   1.000
_cell.angle_alpha   90.00
_cell.angle_beta   90.00
_cell.angle_gamma   90.00
#
_symmetry.space_group_name_H-M   'P 1'
#
loop_
_entity.id
_entity.type
_entity.pdbx_description
1 polymer ?
#
loop_
_entity_poly.entity_id
_entity_poly.type
_entity_poly.pdbx_seq_one_letter_code
_entity_poly.pdbx_strand_id
1 'polypeptide(L)'
;MASVFGPGGHIEENVDEDAATLQFPESFNRRDCDALMISEVLLLLEHRLQQSEAKEEVEEMSVGFMKMLGYTRRFSKFNNRETTRAVRAMFANKPLLHKFELTQITNLCPETAEEAKSLIPSLEDKIADKELDELLQELATMKTFQ
;
A
#
# COMPACT_ATOMS: atom_id res chain seq x y z
N MET A 1 13.21 0.97 30.56
CA MET A 1 12.08 0.95 29.61
C MET A 1 11.37 2.28 29.71
N ALA A 2 11.54 3.15 28.72
CA ALA A 2 10.89 4.46 28.70
C ALA A 2 9.60 4.33 27.88
N SER A 3 8.46 4.54 28.54
CA SER A 3 7.14 4.59 27.90
C SER A 3 6.95 5.95 27.23
N VAL A 4 6.58 5.96 25.96
CA VAL A 4 6.21 7.16 25.21
C VAL A 4 4.69 7.32 25.29
N PHE A 5 4.23 8.47 25.76
CA PHE A 5 2.80 8.78 25.85
C PHE A 5 2.30 9.38 24.53
N GLY A 6 1.45 8.64 23.82
CA GLY A 6 0.68 9.17 22.68
C GLY A 6 -0.55 9.98 23.14
N PRO A 7 -1.09 10.88 22.28
CA PRO A 7 -2.28 11.67 22.60
C PRO A 7 -3.51 10.77 22.54
N GLY A 8 -3.84 10.14 23.67
CA GLY A 8 -4.96 9.21 23.78
C GLY A 8 -4.97 8.32 25.01
N GLY A 9 -3.91 8.32 25.84
CA GLY A 9 -3.89 7.54 27.09
C GLY A 9 -3.82 6.02 26.91
N HIS A 10 -3.65 5.54 25.67
CA HIS A 10 -3.27 4.16 25.41
C HIS A 10 -1.77 3.99 25.65
N ILE A 11 -1.43 3.06 26.53
CA ILE A 11 -0.08 2.53 26.66
C ILE A 11 0.14 1.72 25.39
N GLU A 12 0.80 2.28 24.38
CA GLU A 12 1.38 1.46 23.33
C GLU A 12 2.48 0.63 24.01
N GLU A 13 2.23 -0.68 24.17
CA GLU A 13 3.31 -1.59 24.52
C GLU A 13 4.43 -1.36 23.51
N ASN A 14 5.66 -1.25 24.01
CA ASN A 14 6.84 -1.06 23.18
C ASN A 14 7.12 -2.40 22.45
N VAL A 15 6.29 -2.70 21.47
CA VAL A 15 6.45 -3.81 20.54
C VAL A 15 7.64 -3.47 19.66
N ASP A 16 8.56 -4.42 19.49
CA ASP A 16 9.68 -4.27 18.56
C ASP A 16 9.11 -4.40 17.14
N GLU A 17 8.64 -3.28 16.57
CA GLU A 17 7.96 -3.24 15.28
C GLU A 17 8.92 -3.64 14.15
N ASP A 18 8.51 -4.60 13.33
CA ASP A 18 9.31 -5.09 12.21
C ASP A 18 8.41 -5.52 11.05
N ALA A 19 8.42 -4.71 9.98
CA ALA A 19 7.67 -4.99 8.77
C ALA A 19 8.16 -6.24 8.02
N ALA A 20 9.43 -6.65 8.18
CA ALA A 20 9.97 -7.86 7.55
C ALA A 20 9.36 -9.13 8.17
N THR A 21 8.87 -9.04 9.41
CA THR A 21 8.18 -10.14 10.12
C THR A 21 6.69 -9.85 10.36
N LEU A 22 6.15 -8.79 9.74
CA LEU A 22 4.76 -8.31 9.89
C LEU A 22 4.36 -7.98 11.34
N GLN A 23 5.32 -7.56 12.15
CA GLN A 23 5.07 -7.07 13.50
C GLN A 23 4.68 -5.59 13.42
N PHE A 24 3.38 -5.34 13.35
CA PHE A 24 2.80 -4.00 13.38
C PHE A 24 2.09 -3.74 14.72
N PRO A 25 1.97 -2.47 15.14
CA PRO A 25 1.13 -2.09 16.27
C PRO A 25 -0.32 -2.57 16.11
N GLU A 26 -0.99 -2.80 17.24
CA GLU A 26 -2.38 -3.31 17.25
C GLU A 26 -3.33 -2.42 16.43
N SER A 27 -3.08 -1.11 16.41
CA SER A 27 -3.83 -0.13 15.62
C SER A 27 -3.89 -0.45 14.12
N PHE A 28 -2.85 -1.09 13.58
CA PHE A 28 -2.74 -1.53 12.18
C PHE A 28 -3.24 -2.95 11.94
N ASN A 29 -3.38 -3.77 12.98
CA ASN A 29 -3.88 -5.15 12.87
C ASN A 29 -5.42 -5.22 12.90
N ARG A 30 -6.10 -4.11 13.21
CA ARG A 30 -7.56 -4.05 13.20
C ARG A 30 -8.15 -4.31 11.82
N ARG A 31 -9.39 -4.84 11.80
CA ARG A 31 -10.14 -5.17 10.57
C ARG A 31 -10.57 -3.95 9.77
N ASP A 32 -10.69 -2.79 10.41
CA ASP A 32 -11.03 -1.50 9.80
C ASP A 32 -9.80 -0.74 9.30
N CYS A 33 -8.60 -1.26 9.54
CA CYS A 33 -7.36 -0.72 8.99
C CYS A 33 -6.97 -1.53 7.76
N ASP A 34 -6.87 -0.88 6.61
CA ASP A 34 -6.39 -1.52 5.38
C ASP A 34 -5.19 -0.75 4.80
N ALA A 35 -4.39 -1.43 3.98
CA ALA A 35 -3.23 -0.85 3.33
C ALA A 35 -3.62 -0.34 1.93
N LEU A 36 -3.28 0.92 1.65
CA LEU A 36 -3.55 1.57 0.36
C LEU A 36 -2.31 1.49 -0.54
N MET A 37 -2.55 1.14 -1.80
CA MET A 37 -1.55 1.22 -2.87
C MET A 37 -1.25 2.68 -3.20
N ILE A 38 -0.02 2.98 -3.65
CA ILE A 38 0.37 4.35 -4.05
C ILE A 38 -0.62 4.91 -5.09
N SER A 39 -1.10 4.05 -5.98
CA SER A 39 -2.10 4.33 -7.00
C SER A 39 -3.48 4.70 -6.43
N GLU A 40 -3.95 4.05 -5.38
CA GLU A 40 -5.21 4.44 -4.73
C GLU A 40 -5.06 5.76 -3.97
N VAL A 41 -3.93 5.94 -3.29
CA VAL A 41 -3.63 7.21 -2.62
C VAL A 41 -3.61 8.34 -3.66
N LEU A 42 -3.05 8.12 -4.85
CA LEU A 42 -3.13 9.09 -5.95
C LEU A 42 -4.58 9.45 -6.29
N LEU A 43 -5.43 8.45 -6.55
CA LEU A 43 -6.84 8.68 -6.90
C LEU A 43 -7.59 9.45 -5.82
N LEU A 44 -7.35 9.13 -4.54
CA LEU A 44 -7.96 9.82 -3.41
C LEU A 44 -7.49 11.28 -3.29
N LEU A 45 -6.19 11.52 -3.45
CA LEU A 45 -5.61 12.87 -3.38
C LEU A 45 -6.07 13.74 -4.56
N GLU A 46 -6.13 13.19 -5.78
CA GLU A 46 -6.61 13.93 -6.94
C GLU A 46 -8.09 14.30 -6.82
N HIS A 47 -8.91 13.36 -6.35
CA HIS A 47 -10.31 13.66 -6.06
C HIS A 47 -10.47 14.72 -4.97
N ARG A 48 -9.65 14.67 -3.90
CA ARG A 48 -9.67 15.71 -2.87
C ARG A 48 -9.23 17.07 -3.39
N LEU A 49 -8.23 17.11 -4.28
CA LEU A 49 -7.77 18.36 -4.90
C LEU A 49 -8.89 18.97 -5.77
N GLN A 50 -9.53 18.16 -6.63
CA GLN A 50 -10.66 18.59 -7.45
C GLN A 50 -11.82 19.15 -6.61
N GLN A 51 -12.12 18.51 -5.47
CA GLN A 51 -13.12 19.03 -4.55
C GLN A 51 -12.73 20.38 -3.94
N SER A 52 -11.45 20.61 -3.68
CA SER A 52 -10.96 21.90 -3.17
C SER A 52 -11.11 23.00 -4.24
N GLU A 53 -10.76 22.68 -5.48
CA GLU A 53 -10.83 23.61 -6.63
C GLU A 53 -12.27 23.95 -7.03
N ALA A 54 -13.23 23.05 -6.76
CA ALA A 54 -14.64 23.25 -7.06
C ALA A 54 -15.39 24.11 -6.02
N LYS A 55 -14.77 24.43 -4.88
CA LYS A 55 -15.36 25.32 -3.87
C LYS A 55 -15.24 26.78 -4.32
N GLU A 56 -16.23 27.59 -3.95
CA GLU A 56 -16.22 29.04 -4.22
C GLU A 56 -15.08 29.75 -3.47
N GLU A 57 -14.72 29.27 -2.28
CA GLU A 57 -13.54 29.71 -1.54
C GLU A 57 -12.38 28.74 -1.77
N VAL A 58 -11.27 29.25 -2.31
CA VAL A 58 -10.05 28.48 -2.54
C VAL A 58 -9.43 28.12 -1.19
N GLU A 59 -9.54 26.84 -0.82
CA GLU A 59 -8.85 26.27 0.33
C GLU A 59 -7.46 25.79 -0.13
N GLU A 60 -6.40 26.47 0.34
CA GLU A 60 -5.03 26.06 0.04
C GLU A 60 -4.70 24.72 0.70
N MET A 61 -4.23 23.77 -0.11
CA MET A 61 -3.82 22.47 0.40
C MET A 61 -2.51 22.55 1.19
N SER A 62 -2.41 21.79 2.28
CA SER A 62 -1.20 21.76 3.10
C SER A 62 0.03 21.32 2.29
N VAL A 63 1.21 21.77 2.73
CA VAL A 63 2.50 21.38 2.13
C VAL A 63 2.68 19.85 2.14
N GLY A 64 2.24 19.17 3.21
CA GLY A 64 2.28 17.71 3.32
C GLY A 64 1.42 17.03 2.25
N PHE A 65 0.23 17.56 2.01
CA PHE A 65 -0.67 17.06 0.97
C PHE A 65 -0.04 17.22 -0.43
N MET A 66 0.48 18.40 -0.76
CA MET A 66 1.08 18.64 -2.08
C MET A 66 2.33 17.79 -2.32
N LYS A 67 3.14 17.58 -1.28
CA LYS A 67 4.29 16.66 -1.34
C LYS A 67 3.84 15.22 -1.58
N MET A 68 2.81 14.76 -0.87
CA MET A 68 2.29 13.41 -1.03
C MET A 68 1.68 13.20 -2.41
N LEU A 69 0.92 14.18 -2.92
CA LEU A 69 0.39 14.16 -4.29
C LEU A 69 1.51 14.11 -5.34
N GLY A 70 2.57 14.89 -5.15
CA GLY A 70 3.75 14.85 -6.03
C GLY A 70 4.45 13.49 -6.01
N TYR A 71 4.59 12.89 -4.83
CA TYR A 71 5.15 11.54 -4.67
C TYR A 71 4.29 10.49 -5.36
N THR A 72 2.98 10.48 -5.10
CA THR A 72 2.09 9.47 -5.67
C THR A 72 1.96 9.61 -7.18
N ARG A 73 1.93 10.82 -7.74
CA ARG A 73 1.99 11.05 -9.20
C ARG A 73 3.25 10.47 -9.83
N ARG A 74 4.39 10.55 -9.13
CA ARG A 74 5.68 10.08 -9.65
C ARG A 74 5.82 8.55 -9.59
N PHE A 75 5.30 7.93 -8.52
CA PHE A 75 5.55 6.52 -8.23
C PHE A 75 4.35 5.60 -8.46
N SER A 76 3.17 6.15 -8.71
CA SER A 76 1.99 5.36 -9.07
C SER A 76 2.30 4.47 -10.27
N LYS A 77 2.01 3.18 -10.09
CA LYS A 77 2.18 2.15 -11.12
C LYS A 77 0.90 1.94 -11.90
N PHE A 78 -0.25 2.25 -11.31
CA PHE A 78 -1.58 2.10 -11.88
C PHE A 78 -2.33 3.43 -11.82
N ASN A 79 -2.54 4.09 -12.96
CA ASN A 79 -3.21 5.41 -13.01
C ASN A 79 -4.67 5.31 -13.44
N ASN A 80 -5.08 4.14 -13.90
CA ASN A 80 -6.44 3.83 -14.33
C ASN A 80 -7.25 3.26 -13.15
N ARG A 81 -8.46 3.77 -12.91
CA ARG A 81 -9.33 3.39 -11.78
C ARG A 81 -9.78 1.93 -11.91
N GLU A 82 -10.12 1.51 -13.12
CA GLU A 82 -10.52 0.14 -13.44
C GLU A 82 -9.33 -0.81 -13.22
N THR A 83 -8.13 -0.45 -13.67
CA THR A 83 -6.91 -1.24 -13.44
C THR A 83 -6.59 -1.36 -11.96
N THR A 84 -6.67 -0.26 -11.20
CA THR A 84 -6.43 -0.26 -9.74
C THR A 84 -7.40 -1.20 -9.03
N ARG A 85 -8.68 -1.21 -9.44
CA ARG A 85 -9.68 -2.14 -8.90
C ARG A 85 -9.40 -3.58 -9.30
N ALA A 86 -8.97 -3.82 -10.54
CA ALA A 86 -8.63 -5.17 -11.02
C ALA A 86 -7.42 -5.74 -10.26
N VAL A 87 -6.38 -4.94 -10.04
CA VAL A 87 -5.22 -5.32 -9.21
C VAL A 87 -5.68 -5.70 -7.81
N ARG A 88 -6.53 -4.89 -7.16
CA ARG A 88 -7.07 -5.22 -5.84
C ARG A 88 -7.87 -6.53 -5.83
N ALA A 89 -8.67 -6.78 -6.86
CA ALA A 89 -9.47 -8.00 -7.00
C ALA A 89 -8.61 -9.25 -7.24
N MET A 90 -7.49 -9.13 -7.96
CA MET A 90 -6.54 -10.22 -8.21
C MET A 90 -6.04 -10.84 -6.88
N PHE A 91 -5.73 -9.99 -5.89
CA PHE A 91 -5.25 -10.44 -4.58
C PHE A 91 -6.37 -10.80 -3.60
N ALA A 92 -7.63 -10.47 -3.88
CA ALA A 92 -8.76 -10.80 -2.99
C ALA A 92 -8.93 -12.33 -2.78
N ASN A 93 -8.46 -13.13 -3.73
CA ASN A 93 -8.49 -14.60 -3.65
C ASN A 93 -7.23 -15.20 -3.01
N LYS A 94 -6.32 -14.38 -2.46
CA LYS A 94 -5.06 -14.83 -1.82
C LYS A 94 -5.07 -14.52 -0.32
N PRO A 95 -5.84 -15.27 0.50
CA PRO A 95 -6.00 -14.99 1.93
C PRO A 95 -4.73 -15.20 2.76
N LEU A 96 -3.71 -15.85 2.20
CA LEU A 96 -2.42 -16.07 2.85
C LEU A 96 -1.54 -14.80 2.87
N LEU A 97 -1.78 -13.86 1.96
CA LEU A 97 -1.00 -12.63 1.87
C LEU A 97 -1.59 -11.57 2.80
N HIS A 98 -0.71 -10.96 3.60
CA HIS A 98 -1.09 -9.84 4.43
C HIS A 98 -1.32 -8.59 3.55
N LYS A 99 -2.23 -7.71 3.98
CA LYS A 99 -2.54 -6.42 3.30
C LYS A 99 -1.29 -5.57 3.00
N PHE A 100 -0.29 -5.62 3.90
CA PHE A 100 1.00 -4.99 3.71
C PHE A 100 1.77 -5.59 2.52
N GLU A 101 1.87 -6.93 2.46
CA GLU A 101 2.62 -7.64 1.41
C GLU A 101 2.02 -7.41 0.04
N LEU A 102 0.70 -7.49 -0.07
CA LEU A 102 -0.06 -7.12 -1.27
C LEU A 102 0.34 -5.72 -1.73
N THR A 103 0.26 -4.75 -0.83
CA THR A 103 0.57 -3.35 -1.14
C THR A 103 2.02 -3.17 -1.56
N GLN A 104 2.96 -3.85 -0.90
CA GLN A 104 4.37 -3.84 -1.27
C GLN A 104 4.62 -4.44 -2.67
N ILE A 105 4.03 -5.60 -2.98
CA ILE A 105 4.12 -6.23 -4.31
C ILE A 105 3.61 -5.27 -5.39
N THR A 106 2.45 -4.65 -5.17
CA THR A 106 1.84 -3.72 -6.16
C THR A 106 2.64 -2.42 -6.35
N ASN A 107 3.26 -1.90 -5.28
CA ASN A 107 4.02 -0.67 -5.34
C ASN A 107 5.42 -0.87 -5.95
N LEU A 108 6.08 -1.98 -5.60
CA LEU A 108 7.43 -2.31 -6.03
C LEU A 108 7.45 -2.91 -7.44
N CYS A 109 6.44 -3.72 -7.79
CA CYS A 109 6.36 -4.50 -9.02
C CYS A 109 7.63 -5.34 -9.29
N PRO A 110 8.01 -6.26 -8.39
CA PRO A 110 9.14 -7.16 -8.65
C PRO A 110 8.87 -8.05 -9.88
N GLU A 111 9.94 -8.45 -10.56
CA GLU A 111 9.87 -9.23 -11.80
C GLU A 111 10.00 -10.73 -11.56
N THR A 112 10.59 -11.14 -10.42
CA THR A 112 10.79 -12.55 -10.06
C THR A 112 10.41 -12.82 -8.61
N ALA A 113 10.08 -14.08 -8.31
CA ALA A 113 9.84 -14.54 -6.94
C ALA A 113 11.04 -14.31 -6.02
N GLU A 114 12.27 -14.50 -6.51
CA GLU A 114 13.50 -14.25 -5.77
C GLU A 114 13.62 -12.76 -5.37
N GLU A 115 13.37 -11.85 -6.31
CA GLU A 115 13.37 -10.41 -6.02
C GLU A 115 12.26 -10.05 -5.02
N ALA A 116 11.05 -10.56 -5.24
CA ALA A 116 9.90 -10.30 -4.39
C ALA A 116 10.16 -10.73 -2.93
N LYS A 117 10.71 -11.92 -2.71
CA LYS A 117 11.08 -12.43 -1.38
C LYS A 117 12.26 -11.70 -0.76
N SER A 118 13.25 -11.30 -1.58
CA SER A 118 14.36 -10.47 -1.10
C SER A 118 13.89 -9.08 -0.64
N LEU A 119 12.91 -8.48 -1.31
CA LEU A 119 12.36 -7.17 -0.95
C LEU A 119 11.31 -7.25 0.16
N ILE A 120 10.60 -8.37 0.25
CA ILE A 120 9.50 -8.60 1.21
C ILE A 120 9.75 -9.95 1.89
N PRO A 121 10.64 -10.00 2.91
CA PRO A 121 11.07 -11.26 3.54
C PRO A 121 9.93 -12.03 4.20
N SER A 122 8.83 -11.37 4.56
CA SER A 122 7.66 -12.02 5.14
C SER A 122 6.91 -12.96 4.18
N LEU A 123 7.25 -12.92 2.88
CA LEU A 123 6.75 -13.85 1.86
C LEU A 123 7.45 -15.21 1.89
N GLU A 124 8.60 -15.31 2.57
CA GLU A 124 9.34 -16.57 2.72
C GLU A 124 8.40 -17.63 3.33
N ASP A 125 8.30 -18.78 2.68
CA ASP A 125 7.39 -19.90 3.02
C ASP A 125 5.87 -19.68 2.89
N LYS A 126 5.37 -18.49 2.53
CA LYS A 126 3.92 -18.26 2.37
C LYS A 126 3.35 -18.65 1.01
N ILE A 127 4.16 -18.47 -0.02
CA ILE A 127 3.78 -18.69 -1.42
C ILE A 127 4.94 -19.37 -2.15
N ALA A 128 4.60 -20.35 -2.99
CA ALA A 128 5.59 -21.04 -3.80
C ALA A 128 6.10 -20.12 -4.93
N ASP A 129 7.37 -20.22 -5.28
CA ASP A 129 8.00 -19.35 -6.29
C ASP A 129 7.24 -19.33 -7.61
N LYS A 130 6.83 -20.52 -8.09
CA LYS A 130 6.04 -20.63 -9.32
C LYS A 130 4.72 -19.86 -9.24
N GLU A 131 4.01 -19.94 -8.12
CA GLU A 131 2.74 -19.23 -7.95
C GLU A 131 2.95 -17.71 -7.83
N LEU A 132 4.05 -17.31 -7.19
CA LEU A 132 4.44 -15.90 -7.09
C LEU A 132 4.84 -15.35 -8.46
N ASP A 133 5.64 -16.07 -9.24
CA ASP A 133 6.02 -15.67 -10.61
C ASP A 133 4.79 -15.51 -11.52
N GLU A 134 3.83 -16.45 -11.48
CA GLU A 134 2.58 -16.34 -12.23
C GLU A 134 1.78 -15.08 -11.84
N LEU A 135 1.71 -14.77 -10.54
CA LEU A 135 1.07 -13.57 -10.02
C LEU A 135 1.77 -12.28 -10.45
N LEU A 136 3.10 -12.26 -10.45
CA LEU A 136 3.90 -11.11 -10.88
C LEU A 136 3.77 -10.87 -12.39
N GLN A 137 3.68 -11.93 -13.20
CA GLN A 137 3.42 -11.83 -14.64
C GLN A 137 2.03 -11.24 -14.93
N GLU A 138 1.01 -11.67 -14.19
CA GLU A 138 -0.34 -11.09 -14.29
C GLU A 138 -0.34 -9.60 -13.93
N LEU A 139 0.35 -9.23 -12.84
CA LEU A 139 0.50 -7.84 -12.41
C LEU A 139 1.23 -6.98 -13.46
N ALA A 140 2.31 -7.50 -14.03
CA ALA A 140 3.09 -6.81 -15.07
C ALA A 140 2.27 -6.58 -16.35
N THR A 141 1.40 -7.53 -16.69
CA THR A 141 0.42 -7.39 -17.77
C THR A 141 -0.51 -6.21 -17.50
N MET A 142 -1.13 -6.14 -16.33
CA MET A 142 -2.04 -5.03 -15.97
C MET A 142 -1.35 -3.66 -15.99
N LYS A 143 -0.07 -3.60 -15.61
CA LYS A 143 0.73 -2.37 -15.67
C LYS A 143 0.99 -1.88 -17.09
N THR A 144 1.09 -2.80 -18.06
CA THR A 144 1.41 -2.50 -19.46
C THR A 144 0.18 -2.10 -20.28
N PHE A 145 -0.99 -2.65 -19.95
CA PHE A 145 -2.24 -2.49 -20.71
C PHE A 145 -3.19 -1.39 -20.19
N GLN A 146 -2.72 -0.53 -19.27
CA GLN A 146 -3.54 0.53 -18.66
C GLN A 146 -3.61 1.83 -19.46
#